data_AF-A0A661IMZ6-F1
#
_entry.id   AF-A0A661IMZ6-F1
#
_cell.length_a   1.000
_cell.length_b   1.000
_cell.length_c   1.000
_cell.angle_alpha   90.00
_cell.angle_beta   90.00
_cell.angle_gamma   90.00
#
_symmetry.space_group_name_H-M   'P 1'
#
loop_
_entity.id
_entity.type
_entity.pdbx_description
1 polymer ?
#
loop_
_entity_poly.entity_id
_entity_poly.type
_entity_poly.pdbx_seq_one_letter_code
_entity_poly.pdbx_strand_id
1 'polypeptide(L)'
;WLVQWKLYYLCPYLPIYSRNYFDLYKPGLVDWVESPGFGSAAYQTVMPWTFANLHWADTPVGGEMRYHVSGDVSTINPFKASWVYEVTILNRMYDALYVYNPYTHDIVPWVATHWEIEPWKLPDNSTGMILWIWLRNDVTWQDGDPVTAEDIKWNFDFINSTQAPEYTPIISPIYQGCEVVHDYLLKIYINGTGFFKAQEFLGSALVYPRQVWEPFWGDYTGASSYKPWTEAGPNGLPTKLYGTGPWILEYWDEVSTAKINKNLNYWARLASSSSAAGVLGALRVVGREATDNTPKIYGTRGIEIQLLNIDPFEQKTVEYYVELVDKNGASWYIYGSPDSPNTANLDPIDPEILTPTIKDWDKIPVGPVTVKLYVRFSGETDFSVKNQITAYYIPGDVNCDEKVDMIDLWRVAKDFGVTGVDPGVLTTDVNCDGKVDMIDLWSVAKQFGKQ
;
A
#
# COMPACT_ATOMS: atom_id res chain seq x y z
N TRP A 1 -1.81 -13.85 -19.71
CA TRP A 1 -2.69 -12.67 -19.58
C TRP A 1 -3.99 -12.81 -20.40
N LEU A 2 -3.97 -13.01 -21.73
CA LEU A 2 -5.19 -13.10 -22.55
C LEU A 2 -6.15 -14.26 -22.14
N VAL A 3 -5.60 -15.40 -21.73
CA VAL A 3 -6.40 -16.54 -21.22
C VAL A 3 -7.07 -16.20 -19.87
N GLN A 4 -6.42 -15.41 -19.03
CA GLN A 4 -6.95 -14.97 -17.73
C GLN A 4 -8.00 -13.86 -17.89
N TRP A 5 -7.76 -12.91 -18.83
CA TRP A 5 -8.78 -11.93 -19.25
C TRP A 5 -10.03 -12.62 -19.82
N LYS A 6 -9.84 -13.67 -20.63
CA LYS A 6 -10.93 -14.49 -21.15
C LYS A 6 -11.62 -15.31 -20.05
N LEU A 7 -10.90 -15.84 -19.06
CA LEU A 7 -11.53 -16.50 -17.91
C LEU A 7 -12.39 -15.52 -17.11
N TYR A 8 -11.89 -14.32 -16.84
CA TYR A 8 -12.61 -13.27 -16.10
C TYR A 8 -13.92 -12.82 -16.81
N TYR A 9 -13.88 -12.59 -18.13
CA TYR A 9 -15.04 -12.08 -18.87
C TYR A 9 -15.92 -13.14 -19.55
N LEU A 10 -15.36 -14.30 -19.94
CA LEU A 10 -16.07 -15.34 -20.71
C LEU A 10 -16.42 -16.58 -19.88
N CYS A 11 -15.77 -16.76 -18.73
CA CYS A 11 -16.08 -17.84 -17.79
C CYS A 11 -16.24 -17.23 -16.39
N PRO A 12 -17.24 -16.34 -16.20
CA PRO A 12 -17.52 -15.77 -14.90
C PRO A 12 -17.66 -16.94 -13.93
N TYR A 13 -17.06 -16.83 -12.75
CA TYR A 13 -17.21 -17.77 -11.64
C TYR A 13 -18.48 -18.61 -11.80
N LEU A 14 -18.36 -19.93 -11.94
CA LEU A 14 -19.46 -20.80 -11.62
C LEU A 14 -19.39 -20.93 -10.09
N PRO A 15 -20.20 -20.20 -9.29
CA PRO A 15 -20.25 -20.44 -7.86
C PRO A 15 -20.76 -21.86 -7.65
N ILE A 16 -19.84 -22.81 -7.51
CA ILE A 16 -20.17 -24.19 -7.16
C ILE A 16 -20.68 -24.24 -5.72
N TYR A 17 -20.35 -23.20 -4.95
CA TYR A 17 -20.71 -23.03 -3.55
C TYR A 17 -20.72 -21.54 -3.18
N SER A 18 -21.81 -21.06 -2.59
CA SER A 18 -21.88 -19.76 -1.93
C SER A 18 -22.60 -19.95 -0.59
N ARG A 19 -22.06 -19.39 0.48
CA ARG A 19 -22.66 -19.46 1.81
C ARG A 19 -23.58 -18.27 2.01
N ASN A 20 -24.78 -18.53 2.51
CA ASN A 20 -25.56 -17.48 3.17
C ASN A 20 -25.02 -17.33 4.59
N TYR A 21 -24.42 -16.19 4.88
CA TYR A 21 -24.01 -15.82 6.24
C TYR A 21 -25.16 -15.12 6.95
N PHE A 22 -25.39 -15.50 8.20
CA PHE A 22 -26.35 -14.85 9.09
C PHE A 22 -25.60 -14.36 10.31
N ASP A 23 -25.18 -13.10 10.27
CA ASP A 23 -24.49 -12.46 11.38
C ASP A 23 -25.52 -11.73 12.24
N LEU A 24 -25.53 -12.04 13.54
CA LEU A 24 -26.47 -11.48 14.49
C LEU A 24 -25.73 -10.56 15.45
N TYR A 25 -26.08 -9.27 15.43
CA TYR A 25 -25.56 -8.27 16.35
C TYR A 25 -26.58 -7.96 17.44
N LYS A 26 -26.10 -7.71 18.66
CA LYS A 26 -26.95 -7.31 19.77
C LYS A 26 -27.55 -5.91 19.51
N PRO A 27 -28.82 -5.65 19.84
CA PRO A 27 -29.41 -4.33 19.68
C PRO A 27 -28.58 -3.23 20.35
N GLY A 28 -28.36 -2.13 19.63
CA GLY A 28 -27.53 -1.01 20.05
C GLY A 28 -26.11 -1.05 19.52
N LEU A 29 -25.63 -2.18 19.01
CA LEU A 29 -24.41 -2.24 18.23
C LEU A 29 -24.71 -1.79 16.79
N VAL A 30 -23.89 -0.92 16.22
CA VAL A 30 -24.11 -0.27 14.92
C VAL A 30 -22.85 -0.28 14.07
N ASP A 31 -22.98 0.06 12.79
CA ASP A 31 -21.89 0.26 11.84
C ASP A 31 -21.06 -0.99 11.48
N TRP A 32 -21.72 -2.16 11.51
CA TRP A 32 -21.18 -3.34 10.84
C TRP A 32 -21.21 -3.17 9.32
N VAL A 33 -20.22 -3.75 8.64
CA VAL A 33 -20.05 -3.62 7.19
C VAL A 33 -20.43 -4.94 6.54
N GLU A 34 -21.60 -4.98 5.92
CA GLU A 34 -22.06 -6.16 5.18
C GLU A 34 -21.37 -6.25 3.82
N SER A 35 -20.64 -7.34 3.58
CA SER A 35 -20.03 -7.64 2.28
C SER A 35 -20.75 -8.81 1.60
N PRO A 36 -21.28 -8.63 0.38
CA PRO A 36 -21.91 -9.72 -0.37
C PRO A 36 -20.97 -10.94 -0.49
N GLY A 37 -21.45 -12.14 -0.16
CA GLY A 37 -20.66 -13.38 -0.25
C GLY A 37 -19.67 -13.63 0.89
N PHE A 38 -19.24 -12.60 1.63
CA PHE A 38 -18.38 -12.73 2.82
C PHE A 38 -19.14 -12.57 4.15
N GLY A 39 -20.32 -11.95 4.11
CA GLY A 39 -21.05 -11.55 5.30
C GLY A 39 -20.49 -10.28 5.91
N SER A 40 -20.97 -9.95 7.10
CA SER A 40 -20.50 -8.80 7.87
C SER A 40 -19.45 -9.17 8.92
N ALA A 41 -19.28 -10.45 9.24
CA ALA A 41 -18.31 -10.90 10.24
C ALA A 41 -17.14 -11.70 9.64
N ALA A 42 -16.55 -11.17 8.56
CA ALA A 42 -15.46 -11.82 7.83
C ALA A 42 -14.24 -12.13 8.73
N TYR A 43 -13.72 -13.36 8.62
CA TYR A 43 -12.56 -13.81 9.41
C TYR A 43 -11.22 -13.47 8.75
N GLN A 44 -11.22 -13.13 7.46
CA GLN A 44 -10.01 -12.89 6.67
C GLN A 44 -9.38 -11.53 6.98
N THR A 45 -8.04 -11.46 6.97
CA THR A 45 -7.27 -10.20 7.10
C THR A 45 -7.58 -9.19 6.00
N VAL A 46 -7.90 -9.67 4.79
CA VAL A 46 -8.27 -8.84 3.62
C VAL A 46 -9.67 -8.21 3.71
N MET A 47 -10.42 -8.44 4.81
CA MET A 47 -11.76 -7.87 5.05
C MET A 47 -11.86 -7.32 6.49
N PRO A 48 -11.13 -6.25 6.84
CA PRO A 48 -11.06 -5.76 8.22
C PRO A 48 -12.27 -4.90 8.67
N TRP A 49 -13.16 -4.53 7.73
CA TRP A 49 -14.08 -3.40 7.83
C TRP A 49 -14.98 -3.38 9.06
N THR A 50 -15.75 -4.43 9.32
CA THR A 50 -16.67 -4.48 10.46
C THR A 50 -15.93 -4.29 11.76
N PHE A 51 -14.86 -5.03 12.00
CA PHE A 51 -14.13 -4.96 13.26
C PHE A 51 -13.32 -3.67 13.41
N ALA A 52 -13.15 -2.88 12.34
CA ALA A 52 -12.56 -1.55 12.42
C ALA A 52 -13.61 -0.47 12.76
N ASN A 53 -14.89 -0.69 12.42
CA ASN A 53 -15.95 0.33 12.46
C ASN A 53 -17.00 0.12 13.56
N LEU A 54 -17.27 -1.14 13.92
CA LEU A 54 -18.36 -1.54 14.81
C LEU A 54 -18.24 -0.93 16.22
N HIS A 55 -19.32 -0.34 16.70
CA HIS A 55 -19.38 0.28 18.03
C HIS A 55 -20.81 0.31 18.60
N TRP A 56 -20.94 0.67 19.88
CA TRP A 56 -22.26 0.88 20.50
C TRP A 56 -22.77 2.28 20.15
N ALA A 57 -24.04 2.42 19.76
CA ALA A 57 -24.62 3.69 19.32
C ALA A 57 -24.51 4.82 20.37
N ASP A 58 -24.50 4.48 21.66
CA ASP A 58 -24.32 5.42 22.77
C ASP A 58 -22.84 5.60 23.19
N THR A 59 -21.94 4.75 22.68
CA THR A 59 -20.51 4.74 22.97
C THR A 59 -19.69 4.61 21.67
N PRO A 60 -19.58 5.68 20.86
CA PRO A 60 -18.88 5.63 19.57
C PRO A 60 -17.37 5.36 19.66
N VAL A 61 -16.76 5.64 20.82
CA VAL A 61 -15.34 5.38 21.07
C VAL A 61 -15.19 4.62 22.38
N GLY A 62 -14.57 3.45 22.30
CA GLY A 62 -14.33 2.57 23.44
C GLY A 62 -15.45 1.56 23.65
N GLY A 63 -15.57 1.08 24.90
CA GLY A 63 -16.47 -0.01 25.25
C GLY A 63 -15.89 -1.40 25.01
N GLU A 64 -16.73 -2.41 25.21
CA GLU A 64 -16.39 -3.82 25.03
C GLU A 64 -17.49 -4.49 24.18
N MET A 65 -17.07 -5.41 23.31
CA MET A 65 -17.96 -6.34 22.65
C MET A 65 -17.52 -7.76 22.99
N ARG A 66 -18.49 -8.63 23.28
CA ARG A 66 -18.27 -10.07 23.36
C ARG A 66 -18.66 -10.70 22.02
N TYR A 67 -17.67 -11.23 21.33
CA TYR A 67 -17.84 -11.89 20.05
C TYR A 67 -17.76 -13.40 20.22
N HIS A 68 -18.73 -14.12 19.66
CA HIS A 68 -18.77 -15.58 19.76
C HIS A 68 -18.00 -16.22 18.59
N VAL A 69 -17.02 -17.06 18.92
CA VAL A 69 -16.38 -17.95 17.95
C VAL A 69 -17.18 -19.25 17.92
N SER A 70 -17.68 -19.63 16.74
CA SER A 70 -18.69 -20.69 16.58
C SER A 70 -18.18 -22.13 16.73
N GLY A 71 -16.90 -22.32 17.06
CA GLY A 71 -16.28 -23.62 17.23
C GLY A 71 -15.06 -23.56 18.13
N ASP A 72 -14.51 -24.74 18.43
CA ASP A 72 -13.39 -24.89 19.34
C ASP A 72 -12.10 -24.29 18.75
N VAL A 73 -11.40 -23.49 19.55
CA VAL A 73 -10.10 -22.93 19.20
C VAL A 73 -9.03 -23.81 19.83
N SER A 74 -8.33 -24.61 19.02
CA SER A 74 -7.34 -25.57 19.52
C SER A 74 -5.95 -24.95 19.70
N THR A 75 -5.69 -23.86 18.97
CA THR A 75 -4.43 -23.13 18.99
C THR A 75 -4.64 -21.71 18.45
N ILE A 76 -3.83 -20.77 18.92
CA ILE A 76 -3.64 -19.46 18.25
C ILE A 76 -2.17 -19.29 17.83
N ASN A 77 -1.48 -20.40 17.57
CA ASN A 77 -0.15 -20.38 16.98
C ASN A 77 -0.31 -20.12 15.46
N PRO A 78 0.16 -18.98 14.91
CA PRO A 78 0.01 -18.66 13.49
C PRO A 78 0.74 -19.66 12.57
N PHE A 79 1.72 -20.40 13.09
CA PHE A 79 2.40 -21.48 12.37
C PHE A 79 1.52 -22.71 12.13
N LYS A 80 0.59 -22.99 13.04
CA LYS A 80 -0.20 -24.23 13.08
C LYS A 80 -1.68 -24.02 12.77
N ALA A 81 -2.20 -22.81 13.01
CA ALA A 81 -3.62 -22.51 12.85
C ALA A 81 -4.06 -22.79 11.40
N SER A 82 -5.13 -23.58 11.27
CA SER A 82 -5.66 -24.02 9.97
C SER A 82 -7.19 -23.96 9.91
N TRP A 83 -7.85 -23.65 11.04
CA TRP A 83 -9.30 -23.59 11.12
C TRP A 83 -9.81 -22.17 11.22
N VAL A 84 -11.00 -21.94 10.65
CA VAL A 84 -11.68 -20.63 10.65
C VAL A 84 -11.81 -20.06 12.07
N TYR A 85 -12.06 -20.90 13.07
CA TYR A 85 -12.23 -20.49 14.47
C TYR A 85 -10.97 -19.85 15.06
N GLU A 86 -9.81 -20.42 14.72
CA GLU A 86 -8.49 -19.96 15.19
C GLU A 86 -8.16 -18.63 14.51
N VAL A 87 -8.39 -18.55 13.19
CA VAL A 87 -8.12 -17.34 12.41
C VAL A 87 -9.12 -16.21 12.66
N THR A 88 -10.33 -16.49 13.15
CA THR A 88 -11.26 -15.45 13.63
C THR A 88 -10.61 -14.57 14.70
N ILE A 89 -9.80 -15.17 15.58
CA ILE A 89 -9.04 -14.44 16.61
C ILE A 89 -7.71 -13.96 16.04
N LEU A 90 -6.91 -14.85 15.43
CA LEU A 90 -5.55 -14.53 14.97
C LEU A 90 -5.51 -13.33 14.02
N ASN A 91 -6.40 -13.31 13.02
CA ASN A 91 -6.39 -12.29 11.97
C ASN A 91 -6.79 -10.90 12.46
N ARG A 92 -7.15 -10.74 13.75
CA ARG A 92 -7.35 -9.40 14.35
C ARG A 92 -6.02 -8.70 14.64
N MET A 93 -4.95 -9.46 14.83
CA MET A 93 -3.61 -8.95 15.15
C MET A 93 -2.76 -8.66 13.91
N TYR A 94 -3.17 -9.09 12.71
CA TYR A 94 -2.38 -9.01 11.49
C TYR A 94 -3.09 -8.20 10.40
N ASP A 95 -2.31 -7.65 9.46
CA ASP A 95 -2.81 -7.11 8.19
C ASP A 95 -2.31 -7.95 7.00
N ALA A 96 -3.02 -7.83 5.89
CA ALA A 96 -2.52 -8.22 4.58
C ALA A 96 -1.95 -7.00 3.82
N LEU A 97 -1.23 -7.25 2.72
CA LEU A 97 -0.73 -6.15 1.88
C LEU A 97 -1.85 -5.44 1.09
N TYR A 98 -3.00 -6.09 0.94
CA TYR A 98 -4.19 -5.56 0.31
C TYR A 98 -5.43 -5.93 1.11
N VAL A 99 -6.54 -5.24 0.83
CA VAL A 99 -7.88 -5.59 1.32
C VAL A 99 -8.86 -5.56 0.15
N TYR A 100 -10.06 -6.11 0.32
CA TYR A 100 -11.12 -5.98 -0.67
C TYR A 100 -12.08 -4.87 -0.27
N ASN A 101 -12.54 -4.07 -1.23
CA ASN A 101 -13.70 -3.24 -1.01
C ASN A 101 -14.90 -4.14 -0.64
N PRO A 102 -15.62 -3.87 0.46
CA PRO A 102 -16.66 -4.77 0.95
C PRO A 102 -17.84 -4.88 -0.02
N TYR A 103 -18.07 -3.90 -0.88
CA TYR A 103 -19.23 -3.84 -1.78
C TYR A 103 -18.90 -4.25 -3.21
N THR A 104 -17.79 -3.75 -3.77
CA THR A 104 -17.42 -4.06 -5.16
C THR A 104 -16.50 -5.26 -5.29
N HIS A 105 -15.85 -5.66 -4.20
CA HIS A 105 -14.79 -6.67 -4.17
C HIS A 105 -13.56 -6.30 -5.00
N ASP A 106 -13.40 -5.03 -5.35
CA ASP A 106 -12.16 -4.54 -5.93
C ASP A 106 -11.03 -4.63 -4.91
N ILE A 107 -9.83 -4.80 -5.43
CA ILE A 107 -8.63 -4.91 -4.59
C ILE A 107 -8.16 -3.50 -4.25
N VAL A 108 -8.12 -3.21 -2.95
CA VAL A 108 -7.69 -1.93 -2.41
C VAL A 108 -6.28 -2.09 -1.82
N PRO A 109 -5.32 -1.23 -2.21
CA PRO A 109 -4.00 -1.15 -1.55
C PRO A 109 -4.13 -0.93 -0.04
N TRP A 110 -3.36 -1.70 0.75
CA TRP A 110 -3.36 -1.63 2.21
C TRP A 110 -1.93 -1.41 2.71
N VAL A 111 -1.23 -2.41 3.25
CA VAL A 111 0.19 -2.23 3.61
C VAL A 111 1.07 -2.05 2.36
N ALA A 112 0.71 -2.66 1.22
CA ALA A 112 1.29 -2.30 -0.06
C ALA A 112 0.52 -1.14 -0.69
N THR A 113 1.24 -0.21 -1.32
CA THR A 113 0.66 0.88 -2.13
C THR A 113 0.47 0.47 -3.58
N HIS A 114 1.26 -0.48 -4.08
CA HIS A 114 1.22 -0.97 -5.46
C HIS A 114 1.88 -2.35 -5.56
N TRP A 115 1.53 -3.11 -6.61
CA TRP A 115 2.27 -4.30 -7.02
C TRP A 115 2.16 -4.55 -8.52
N GLU A 116 3.19 -5.16 -9.09
CA GLU A 116 3.25 -5.52 -10.51
C GLU A 116 3.70 -6.96 -10.70
N ILE A 117 3.17 -7.60 -11.74
CA ILE A 117 3.57 -8.95 -12.14
C ILE A 117 4.36 -8.84 -13.44
N GLU A 118 5.62 -9.22 -13.38
CA GLU A 118 6.52 -9.27 -14.52
C GLU A 118 6.78 -10.72 -14.96
N PRO A 119 6.75 -11.05 -16.26
CA PRO A 119 7.11 -12.38 -16.74
C PRO A 119 8.56 -12.72 -16.41
N TRP A 120 8.80 -13.94 -15.93
CA TRP A 120 10.14 -14.41 -15.60
C TRP A 120 10.35 -15.86 -16.04
N LYS A 121 11.62 -16.24 -16.21
CA LYS A 121 12.03 -17.59 -16.58
C LYS A 121 12.92 -18.17 -15.51
N LEU A 122 12.56 -19.38 -15.06
CA LEU A 122 13.36 -20.13 -14.13
C LEU A 122 14.66 -20.61 -14.78
N PRO A 123 15.67 -21.04 -14.00
CA PRO A 123 16.91 -21.62 -14.54
C PRO A 123 16.70 -22.81 -15.47
N ASP A 124 15.61 -23.58 -15.28
CA ASP A 124 15.21 -24.69 -16.14
C ASP A 124 14.37 -24.27 -17.37
N ASN A 125 14.24 -22.97 -17.61
CA ASN A 125 13.49 -22.32 -18.69
C ASN A 125 11.95 -22.46 -18.60
N SER A 126 11.43 -23.01 -17.49
CA SER A 126 10.00 -22.99 -17.19
C SER A 126 9.51 -21.56 -16.93
N THR A 127 8.19 -21.35 -17.09
CA THR A 127 7.58 -20.03 -16.97
C THR A 127 7.26 -19.72 -15.52
N GLY A 128 7.82 -18.63 -15.00
CA GLY A 128 7.50 -18.06 -13.71
C GLY A 128 7.09 -16.60 -13.81
N MET A 129 7.04 -15.92 -12.67
CA MET A 129 6.80 -14.49 -12.59
C MET A 129 7.64 -13.86 -11.48
N ILE A 130 7.90 -12.57 -11.62
CA ILE A 130 8.39 -11.70 -10.56
C ILE A 130 7.19 -10.88 -10.07
N LEU A 131 6.98 -10.85 -8.76
CA LEU A 131 6.00 -9.98 -8.11
C LEU A 131 6.74 -8.82 -7.46
N TRP A 132 6.61 -7.63 -8.03
CA TRP A 132 7.10 -6.37 -7.47
C TRP A 132 6.09 -5.84 -6.45
N ILE A 133 6.56 -5.35 -5.30
CA ILE A 133 5.71 -4.86 -4.21
C ILE A 133 6.29 -3.57 -3.66
N TRP A 134 5.48 -2.51 -3.67
CA TRP A 134 5.78 -1.22 -3.05
C TRP A 134 5.03 -1.11 -1.73
N LEU A 135 5.75 -0.77 -0.67
CA LEU A 135 5.20 -0.60 0.67
C LEU A 135 5.01 0.89 0.98
N ARG A 136 4.05 1.19 1.84
CA ARG A 136 4.01 2.48 2.55
C ARG A 136 5.04 2.50 3.68
N ASN A 137 5.47 3.71 4.05
CA ASN A 137 6.54 3.95 5.01
C ASN A 137 6.05 4.36 6.42
N ASP A 138 4.75 4.29 6.68
CA ASP A 138 4.12 4.63 7.96
C ASP A 138 3.59 3.40 8.72
N VAL A 139 3.85 2.20 8.22
CA VAL A 139 3.41 0.94 8.82
C VAL A 139 4.38 0.52 9.92
N THR A 140 3.83 0.21 11.09
CA THR A 140 4.59 -0.31 12.22
C THR A 140 4.01 -1.64 12.69
N TRP A 141 4.89 -2.49 13.19
CA TRP A 141 4.50 -3.58 14.08
C TRP A 141 3.86 -3.01 15.35
N GLN A 142 3.10 -3.83 16.08
CA GLN A 142 2.44 -3.44 17.32
C GLN A 142 3.40 -3.07 18.45
N ASP A 143 4.65 -3.50 18.38
CA ASP A 143 5.72 -3.09 19.31
C ASP A 143 6.32 -1.70 18.97
N GLY A 144 5.92 -1.11 17.84
CA GLY A 144 6.36 0.20 17.37
C GLY A 144 7.49 0.17 16.35
N ASP A 145 8.08 -0.99 16.07
CA ASP A 145 9.14 -1.09 15.06
C ASP A 145 8.56 -0.88 13.65
N PRO A 146 9.25 -0.14 12.76
CA PRO A 146 8.79 0.08 11.39
C PRO A 146 8.80 -1.22 10.59
N VAL A 147 7.79 -1.40 9.73
CA VAL A 147 7.75 -2.49 8.76
C VAL A 147 8.54 -2.10 7.53
N THR A 148 9.40 -3.01 7.08
CA THR A 148 10.25 -2.84 5.89
C THR A 148 10.13 -4.02 4.94
N ALA A 149 10.69 -3.87 3.74
CA ALA A 149 10.82 -4.92 2.75
C ALA A 149 11.63 -6.14 3.26
N GLU A 150 12.58 -5.92 4.18
CA GLU A 150 13.34 -6.99 4.83
C GLU A 150 12.47 -7.89 5.71
N ASP A 151 11.44 -7.34 6.37
CA ASP A 151 10.51 -8.13 7.17
C ASP A 151 9.72 -9.11 6.29
N ILE A 152 9.28 -8.66 5.12
CA ILE A 152 8.53 -9.51 4.17
C ILE A 152 9.44 -10.59 3.58
N LYS A 153 10.67 -10.22 3.19
CA LYS A 153 11.68 -11.18 2.75
C LYS A 153 11.92 -12.24 3.83
N TRP A 154 12.18 -11.80 5.06
CA TRP A 154 12.45 -12.67 6.19
C TRP A 154 11.27 -13.60 6.48
N ASN A 155 10.03 -13.09 6.45
CA ASN A 155 8.81 -13.87 6.65
C ASN A 155 8.72 -15.04 5.65
N PHE A 156 8.92 -14.78 4.34
CA PHE A 156 8.86 -15.85 3.34
C PHE A 156 10.03 -16.82 3.41
N ASP A 157 11.24 -16.33 3.67
CA ASP A 157 12.42 -17.18 3.86
C ASP A 157 12.26 -18.08 5.11
N PHE A 158 11.69 -17.55 6.19
CA PHE A 158 11.35 -18.31 7.40
C PHE A 158 10.36 -19.42 7.08
N ILE A 159 9.24 -19.11 6.43
CA ILE A 159 8.23 -20.11 6.03
C ILE A 159 8.86 -21.19 5.15
N ASN A 160 9.73 -20.80 4.21
CA ASN A 160 10.43 -21.75 3.35
C ASN A 160 11.43 -22.62 4.13
N SER A 161 12.10 -22.06 5.14
CA SER A 161 13.04 -22.82 5.98
C SER A 161 12.32 -23.88 6.83
N THR A 162 11.13 -23.57 7.32
CA THR A 162 10.39 -24.41 8.27
C THR A 162 9.32 -25.26 7.61
N GLN A 163 8.88 -24.94 6.38
CA GLN A 163 7.75 -25.56 5.69
C GLN A 163 6.46 -25.51 6.55
N ALA A 164 6.08 -24.29 6.97
CA ALA A 164 4.88 -24.08 7.79
C ALA A 164 3.62 -24.67 7.09
N PRO A 165 2.86 -25.59 7.71
CA PRO A 165 1.89 -26.44 7.01
C PRO A 165 0.88 -25.69 6.14
N GLU A 166 0.31 -24.60 6.66
CA GLU A 166 -0.71 -23.81 5.97
C GLU A 166 -0.16 -23.08 4.74
N TYR A 167 1.12 -22.74 4.76
CA TYR A 167 1.79 -21.99 3.69
C TYR A 167 2.61 -22.88 2.75
N THR A 168 2.88 -24.14 3.10
CA THR A 168 3.63 -25.10 2.27
C THR A 168 3.14 -25.16 0.82
N PRO A 169 1.82 -25.21 0.52
CA PRO A 169 1.33 -25.22 -0.86
C PRO A 169 1.64 -23.93 -1.65
N ILE A 170 1.88 -22.82 -0.97
CA ILE A 170 2.19 -21.51 -1.55
C ILE A 170 3.71 -21.34 -1.70
N ILE A 171 4.50 -22.01 -0.86
CA ILE A 171 5.95 -21.80 -0.77
C ILE A 171 6.77 -22.90 -1.44
N SER A 172 6.44 -24.18 -1.29
CA SER A 172 7.23 -25.27 -1.86
C SER A 172 6.42 -26.04 -2.92
N PRO A 173 6.85 -26.11 -4.20
CA PRO A 173 8.11 -25.63 -4.80
C PRO A 173 7.99 -24.23 -5.46
N ILE A 174 7.04 -23.41 -5.02
CA ILE A 174 6.59 -22.22 -5.75
C ILE A 174 7.48 -21.00 -5.49
N TYR A 175 7.83 -20.71 -4.24
CA TYR A 175 8.70 -19.59 -3.88
C TYR A 175 10.14 -19.86 -4.31
N GLN A 176 10.73 -18.95 -5.09
CA GLN A 176 12.11 -19.04 -5.61
C GLN A 176 13.06 -18.02 -4.98
N GLY A 177 12.58 -17.26 -4.00
CA GLY A 177 13.35 -16.26 -3.28
C GLY A 177 12.75 -14.86 -3.35
N CYS A 178 13.24 -13.98 -2.49
CA CYS A 178 12.88 -12.57 -2.43
C CYS A 178 14.15 -11.72 -2.41
N GLU A 179 14.15 -10.65 -3.19
CA GLU A 179 15.20 -9.64 -3.26
C GLU A 179 14.63 -8.31 -2.80
N VAL A 180 15.28 -7.71 -1.80
CA VAL A 180 14.98 -6.35 -1.34
C VAL A 180 15.77 -5.38 -2.22
N VAL A 181 15.05 -4.47 -2.87
CA VAL A 181 15.65 -3.41 -3.69
C VAL A 181 16.04 -2.24 -2.79
N HIS A 182 15.12 -1.84 -1.91
CA HIS A 182 15.33 -0.89 -0.81
C HIS A 182 14.25 -1.08 0.27
N ASP A 183 14.27 -0.30 1.35
CA ASP A 183 13.44 -0.47 2.56
C ASP A 183 11.93 -0.63 2.33
N TYR A 184 11.39 -0.17 1.20
CA TYR A 184 9.95 -0.18 0.87
C TYR A 184 9.66 -0.76 -0.52
N LEU A 185 10.63 -1.43 -1.12
CA LEU A 185 10.48 -2.10 -2.42
C LEU A 185 11.20 -3.44 -2.42
N LEU A 186 10.44 -4.48 -2.74
CA LEU A 186 10.95 -5.82 -2.91
C LEU A 186 10.37 -6.46 -4.16
N LYS A 187 11.02 -7.54 -4.59
CA LYS A 187 10.50 -8.43 -5.62
C LYS A 187 10.61 -9.88 -5.18
N ILE A 188 9.55 -10.64 -5.44
CA ILE A 188 9.44 -12.06 -5.12
C ILE A 188 9.48 -12.87 -6.42
N TYR A 189 10.37 -13.84 -6.49
CA TYR A 189 10.51 -14.78 -7.60
C TYR A 189 9.61 -15.99 -7.38
N ILE A 190 8.75 -16.29 -8.35
CA ILE A 190 7.67 -17.27 -8.20
C ILE A 190 7.70 -18.27 -9.37
N ASN A 191 7.77 -19.56 -9.05
CA ASN A 191 7.59 -20.69 -9.95
C ASN A 191 6.10 -20.95 -10.22
N GLY A 192 5.50 -20.01 -10.92
CA GLY A 192 4.10 -20.04 -11.27
C GLY A 192 3.70 -18.74 -11.94
N THR A 193 2.53 -18.74 -12.59
CA THR A 193 1.97 -17.52 -13.16
C THR A 193 0.52 -17.38 -12.78
N GLY A 194 0.10 -16.14 -12.53
CA GLY A 194 -1.31 -15.79 -12.45
C GLY A 194 -1.63 -14.85 -11.30
N PHE A 195 -2.71 -14.11 -11.52
CA PHE A 195 -3.19 -13.09 -10.62
C PHE A 195 -3.47 -13.61 -9.19
N PHE A 196 -4.21 -14.72 -9.07
CA PHE A 196 -4.50 -15.33 -7.77
C PHE A 196 -3.25 -15.81 -7.03
N LYS A 197 -2.21 -16.22 -7.78
CA LYS A 197 -0.94 -16.61 -7.18
C LYS A 197 -0.26 -15.40 -6.54
N ALA A 198 -0.30 -14.23 -7.17
CA ALA A 198 0.22 -13.01 -6.57
C ALA A 198 -0.56 -12.65 -5.28
N GLN A 199 -1.88 -12.78 -5.28
CA GLN A 199 -2.71 -12.53 -4.09
C GLN A 199 -2.36 -13.44 -2.90
N GLU A 200 -2.02 -14.71 -3.13
CA GLU A 200 -1.55 -15.60 -2.07
C GLU A 200 -0.30 -15.06 -1.34
N PHE A 201 0.67 -14.52 -2.09
CA PHE A 201 1.85 -13.86 -1.50
C PHE A 201 1.48 -12.55 -0.80
N LEU A 202 0.69 -11.69 -1.46
CA LEU A 202 0.27 -10.41 -0.86
C LEU A 202 -0.55 -10.60 0.43
N GLY A 203 -1.29 -11.71 0.57
CA GLY A 203 -2.07 -12.03 1.76
C GLY A 203 -1.27 -12.64 2.93
N SER A 204 -0.01 -13.03 2.71
CA SER A 204 0.78 -13.83 3.68
C SER A 204 2.14 -13.23 4.07
N ALA A 205 2.34 -11.95 3.77
CA ALA A 205 3.65 -11.29 3.87
C ALA A 205 4.11 -10.88 5.28
N LEU A 206 3.20 -10.73 6.25
CA LEU A 206 3.49 -10.10 7.55
C LEU A 206 2.92 -10.93 8.72
N VAL A 207 3.30 -12.20 8.79
CA VAL A 207 2.74 -13.17 9.76
C VAL A 207 3.71 -13.43 10.91
N TYR A 208 5.02 -13.44 10.64
CA TYR A 208 6.04 -13.83 11.61
C TYR A 208 6.99 -12.68 11.93
N PRO A 209 6.78 -11.92 13.02
CA PRO A 209 7.75 -10.93 13.49
C PRO A 209 9.11 -11.57 13.78
N ARG A 210 10.18 -11.08 13.15
CA ARG A 210 11.51 -11.69 13.24
C ARG A 210 11.98 -11.88 14.69
N GLN A 211 11.78 -10.89 15.56
CA GLN A 211 12.23 -10.92 16.96
C GLN A 211 11.64 -12.11 17.76
N VAL A 212 10.47 -12.60 17.36
CA VAL A 212 9.79 -13.72 18.02
C VAL A 212 10.18 -15.05 17.38
N TRP A 213 10.31 -15.08 16.06
CA TRP A 213 10.36 -16.32 15.29
C TRP A 213 11.76 -16.73 14.82
N GLU A 214 12.75 -15.84 14.90
CA GLU A 214 14.16 -16.14 14.58
C GLU A 214 14.75 -17.36 15.30
N PRO A 215 14.45 -17.62 16.59
CA PRO A 215 14.91 -18.83 17.27
C PRO A 215 14.44 -20.15 16.64
N PHE A 216 13.37 -20.13 15.83
CA PHE A 216 12.79 -21.32 15.20
C PHE A 216 13.17 -21.47 13.72
N TRP A 217 14.17 -20.73 13.25
CA TRP A 217 14.62 -20.81 11.86
C TRP A 217 15.04 -22.24 11.48
N GLY A 218 14.38 -22.82 10.47
CA GLY A 218 14.58 -24.21 10.08
C GLY A 218 14.07 -25.26 11.09
N ASP A 219 13.45 -24.87 12.20
CA ASP A 219 12.93 -25.77 13.23
C ASP A 219 11.40 -25.86 13.18
N TYR A 220 10.91 -26.79 12.35
CA TYR A 220 9.49 -27.11 12.25
C TYR A 220 8.89 -27.53 13.59
N THR A 221 9.57 -28.40 14.34
CA THR A 221 9.02 -29.01 15.56
C THR A 221 8.91 -27.99 16.69
N GLY A 222 9.93 -27.13 16.85
CA GLY A 222 9.91 -26.01 17.77
C GLY A 222 8.83 -25.00 17.41
N ALA A 223 8.79 -24.53 16.16
CA ALA A 223 7.78 -23.58 15.69
C ALA A 223 6.35 -24.10 15.89
N SER A 224 6.10 -25.39 15.60
CA SER A 224 4.80 -26.03 15.77
C SER A 224 4.33 -26.15 17.22
N SER A 225 5.27 -26.25 18.16
CA SER A 225 4.98 -26.44 19.58
C SER A 225 4.97 -25.13 20.38
N TYR A 226 5.47 -24.05 19.77
CA TYR A 226 5.59 -22.75 20.40
C TYR A 226 4.23 -22.11 20.71
N LYS A 227 4.15 -21.41 21.84
CA LYS A 227 2.93 -20.75 22.33
C LYS A 227 3.19 -19.25 22.60
N PRO A 228 3.25 -18.41 21.54
CA PRO A 228 3.62 -16.98 21.68
C PRO A 228 2.68 -16.18 22.60
N TRP A 229 1.45 -16.62 22.81
CA TRP A 229 0.49 -15.96 23.72
C TRP A 229 0.79 -16.14 25.21
N THR A 230 1.77 -16.97 25.57
CA THR A 230 2.10 -17.28 26.98
C THR A 230 3.27 -16.48 27.54
N GLU A 231 3.95 -15.71 26.69
CA GLU A 231 5.15 -14.95 27.05
C GLU A 231 4.95 -13.47 26.76
N ALA A 232 5.41 -12.58 27.65
CA ALA A 232 5.36 -11.15 27.44
C ALA A 232 6.14 -10.73 26.17
N GLY A 233 5.54 -9.82 25.41
CA GLY A 233 6.11 -9.31 24.16
C GLY A 233 7.12 -8.17 24.36
N PRO A 234 7.81 -7.77 23.29
CA PRO A 234 8.70 -6.61 23.31
C PRO A 234 7.93 -5.31 23.57
N ASN A 235 8.64 -4.26 23.99
CA ASN A 235 8.11 -2.90 24.21
C ASN A 235 6.82 -2.81 25.04
N GLY A 236 6.64 -3.73 25.99
CA GLY A 236 5.49 -3.74 26.91
C GLY A 236 4.23 -4.39 26.34
N LEU A 237 4.30 -5.08 25.20
CA LEU A 237 3.20 -5.87 24.69
C LEU A 237 2.82 -7.01 25.66
N PRO A 238 1.52 -7.30 25.86
CA PRO A 238 1.10 -8.36 26.78
C PRO A 238 1.58 -9.75 26.38
N THR A 239 1.71 -10.00 25.07
CA THR A 239 2.15 -11.29 24.54
C THR A 239 3.13 -11.14 23.37
N LYS A 240 3.87 -12.20 23.04
CA LYS A 240 4.67 -12.33 21.80
C LYS A 240 3.83 -12.68 20.57
N LEU A 241 2.50 -12.75 20.70
CA LEU A 241 1.60 -12.93 19.56
C LEU A 241 1.09 -11.55 19.11
N TYR A 242 1.82 -10.96 18.18
CA TYR A 242 1.54 -9.62 17.66
C TYR A 242 1.82 -9.54 16.16
N GLY A 243 1.25 -8.53 15.51
CA GLY A 243 1.42 -8.25 14.10
C GLY A 243 1.37 -6.75 13.83
N THR A 244 0.77 -6.34 12.71
CA THR A 244 0.57 -4.92 12.34
C THR A 244 -0.87 -4.45 12.56
N GLY A 245 -1.77 -5.35 12.94
CA GLY A 245 -3.21 -5.16 12.87
C GLY A 245 -3.81 -4.24 13.95
N PRO A 246 -5.13 -4.02 13.87
CA PRO A 246 -5.85 -3.07 14.73
C PRO A 246 -6.08 -3.55 16.17
N TRP A 247 -5.79 -4.82 16.50
CA TRP A 247 -6.04 -5.38 17.83
C TRP A 247 -4.81 -6.07 18.41
N ILE A 248 -4.52 -5.83 19.69
CA ILE A 248 -3.45 -6.45 20.46
C ILE A 248 -4.05 -7.55 21.34
N LEU A 249 -3.46 -8.74 21.33
CA LEU A 249 -3.85 -9.80 22.25
C LEU A 249 -3.40 -9.48 23.68
N GLU A 250 -4.36 -9.37 24.61
CA GLU A 250 -4.08 -9.22 26.04
C GLU A 250 -3.80 -10.59 26.67
N TYR A 251 -4.70 -11.54 26.48
CA TYR A 251 -4.53 -12.93 26.90
C TYR A 251 -5.48 -13.86 26.13
N TRP A 252 -5.18 -15.15 26.17
CA TRP A 252 -6.10 -16.21 25.77
C TRP A 252 -6.15 -17.30 26.82
N ASP A 253 -7.36 -17.55 27.36
CA ASP A 253 -7.68 -18.74 28.12
C ASP A 253 -8.09 -19.84 27.13
N GLU A 254 -7.25 -20.87 26.99
CA GLU A 254 -7.44 -22.01 26.08
C GLU A 254 -8.77 -22.77 26.31
N VAL A 255 -9.45 -22.52 27.43
CA VAL A 255 -10.74 -23.14 27.76
C VAL A 255 -11.93 -22.25 27.38
N SER A 256 -11.77 -20.93 27.34
CA SER A 256 -12.95 -20.05 27.35
C SER A 256 -12.88 -18.84 26.43
N THR A 257 -11.89 -17.94 26.58
CA THR A 257 -12.00 -16.59 26.04
C THR A 257 -10.63 -16.01 25.71
N ALA A 258 -10.53 -15.39 24.54
CA ALA A 258 -9.45 -14.48 24.21
C ALA A 258 -9.92 -13.04 24.45
N LYS A 259 -9.08 -12.23 25.06
CA LYS A 259 -9.30 -10.79 25.19
C LYS A 259 -8.30 -10.06 24.30
N ILE A 260 -8.82 -9.26 23.39
CA ILE A 260 -8.06 -8.39 22.50
C ILE A 260 -8.43 -6.94 22.79
N ASN A 261 -7.43 -6.05 22.78
CA ASN A 261 -7.61 -4.62 23.00
C ASN A 261 -7.28 -3.84 21.73
N LYS A 262 -7.94 -2.70 21.54
CA LYS A 262 -7.63 -1.82 20.41
C LYS A 262 -6.16 -1.39 20.45
N ASN A 263 -5.46 -1.55 19.33
CA ASN A 263 -4.15 -0.99 19.11
C ASN A 263 -4.28 0.54 18.93
N LEU A 264 -3.88 1.31 19.94
CA LEU A 264 -3.98 2.78 19.89
C LEU A 264 -2.98 3.41 18.90
N ASN A 265 -1.92 2.67 18.56
CA ASN A 265 -0.86 3.04 17.62
C ASN A 265 -1.07 2.40 16.24
N TYR A 266 -2.26 1.87 15.95
CA TYR A 266 -2.53 1.22 14.67
C TYR A 266 -2.23 2.17 13.50
N TRP A 267 -1.32 1.77 12.61
CA TRP A 267 -0.80 2.61 11.54
C TRP A 267 -1.90 3.12 10.60
N ALA A 268 -2.94 2.32 10.32
CA ALA A 268 -4.02 2.77 9.43
C ALA A 268 -4.87 3.88 10.09
N ARG A 269 -4.81 4.01 11.43
CA ARG A 269 -5.33 5.21 12.11
C ARG A 269 -4.56 6.44 11.65
N LEU A 270 -3.24 6.37 11.50
CA LEU A 270 -2.42 7.49 11.05
C LEU A 270 -2.69 7.83 9.58
N ALA A 271 -2.83 6.80 8.73
CA ALA A 271 -3.33 6.94 7.36
C ALA A 271 -4.74 7.59 7.31
N SER A 272 -5.58 7.36 8.32
CA SER A 272 -6.90 8.01 8.48
C SER A 272 -6.89 9.35 9.22
N SER A 273 -5.74 9.81 9.77
CA SER A 273 -5.71 10.89 10.77
C SER A 273 -5.24 12.26 10.31
N SER A 274 -5.06 12.51 9.01
CA SER A 274 -4.96 13.90 8.54
C SER A 274 -6.37 14.51 8.45
N SER A 275 -6.93 14.84 9.61
CA SER A 275 -7.89 15.93 9.89
C SER A 275 -9.15 16.11 9.03
N ALA A 276 -9.71 15.07 8.41
CA ALA A 276 -11.16 14.99 8.15
C ALA A 276 -11.49 13.58 7.62
N ALA A 277 -12.57 12.99 8.15
CA ALA A 277 -13.11 11.73 7.67
C ALA A 277 -13.37 11.81 6.17
N GLY A 278 -12.79 10.90 5.38
CA GLY A 278 -13.26 10.64 4.03
C GLY A 278 -12.22 10.69 2.91
N VAL A 279 -11.01 11.24 3.05
CA VAL A 279 -10.02 11.20 1.95
C VAL A 279 -8.57 11.00 2.40
N LEU A 280 -7.92 9.99 1.81
CA LEU A 280 -6.48 9.79 1.76
C LEU A 280 -5.90 10.59 0.59
N GLY A 281 -4.92 11.46 0.86
CA GLY A 281 -4.12 12.11 -0.19
C GLY A 281 -2.69 11.58 -0.12
N ALA A 282 -2.22 10.92 -1.18
CA ALA A 282 -0.83 10.52 -1.36
C ALA A 282 -0.17 11.35 -2.46
N LEU A 283 1.10 11.67 -2.24
CA LEU A 283 1.94 12.43 -3.16
C LEU A 283 3.20 11.62 -3.41
N ARG A 284 3.46 11.29 -4.68
CA ARG A 284 4.62 10.54 -5.12
C ARG A 284 5.44 11.39 -6.08
N VAL A 285 6.76 11.29 -6.00
CA VAL A 285 7.66 11.83 -7.05
C VAL A 285 7.90 10.72 -8.06
N VAL A 286 7.46 10.94 -9.30
CA VAL A 286 7.66 10.00 -10.42
C VAL A 286 8.99 10.37 -11.09
N GLY A 287 10.08 10.12 -10.36
CA GLY A 287 11.44 10.34 -10.82
C GLY A 287 12.20 9.03 -10.99
N ARG A 288 13.24 9.03 -11.83
CA ARG A 288 14.27 7.97 -11.77
C ARG A 288 15.19 8.22 -10.57
N GLU A 289 15.59 7.14 -9.90
CA GLU A 289 16.54 7.22 -8.79
C GLU A 289 17.80 7.99 -9.21
N ALA A 290 18.16 8.97 -8.39
CA ALA A 290 19.50 9.52 -8.38
C ALA A 290 20.40 8.65 -7.50
N THR A 291 21.71 8.77 -7.70
CA THR A 291 22.71 7.99 -6.95
C THR A 291 22.74 8.25 -5.43
N ASP A 292 21.99 9.25 -4.94
CA ASP A 292 21.98 9.73 -3.56
C ASP A 292 20.70 9.40 -2.78
N ASN A 293 19.79 8.59 -3.33
CA ASN A 293 18.47 8.24 -2.76
C ASN A 293 17.52 9.44 -2.50
N THR A 294 17.82 10.64 -2.99
CA THR A 294 16.90 11.78 -2.89
C THR A 294 15.89 11.72 -4.04
N PRO A 295 14.57 11.82 -3.81
CA PRO A 295 13.59 11.90 -4.89
C PRO A 295 13.89 13.10 -5.79
N LYS A 296 14.02 12.91 -7.10
CA LYS A 296 14.29 14.01 -8.05
C LYS A 296 13.13 14.18 -9.02
N ILE A 297 12.77 15.43 -9.28
CA ILE A 297 11.73 15.81 -10.23
C ILE A 297 12.44 16.31 -11.48
N TYR A 298 12.38 15.50 -12.54
CA TYR A 298 12.90 15.81 -13.86
C TYR A 298 11.74 16.25 -14.78
N GLY A 299 12.05 17.11 -15.76
CA GLY A 299 11.04 17.61 -16.70
C GLY A 299 9.89 18.39 -16.05
N THR A 300 8.79 18.48 -16.77
CA THR A 300 7.56 19.12 -16.31
C THR A 300 6.53 18.15 -15.73
N ARG A 301 6.80 16.84 -15.78
CA ARG A 301 6.03 15.79 -15.09
C ARG A 301 6.98 14.98 -14.22
N GLY A 302 6.81 15.09 -12.91
CA GLY A 302 7.57 14.30 -11.95
C GLY A 302 6.87 14.16 -10.61
N ILE A 303 5.57 14.44 -10.58
CA ILE A 303 4.72 14.32 -9.41
C ILE A 303 3.49 13.53 -9.82
N GLU A 304 3.14 12.53 -9.01
CA GLU A 304 1.90 11.79 -9.06
C GLU A 304 1.10 12.10 -7.81
N ILE A 305 -0.15 12.46 -8.01
CA ILE A 305 -1.12 12.70 -6.96
C ILE A 305 -2.06 11.49 -6.97
N GLN A 306 -2.26 10.91 -5.80
CA GLN A 306 -3.29 9.90 -5.61
C GLN A 306 -4.26 10.40 -4.54
N LEU A 307 -5.53 10.53 -4.89
CA LEU A 307 -6.60 10.86 -3.97
C LEU A 307 -7.50 9.64 -3.83
N LEU A 308 -7.65 9.14 -2.61
CA LEU A 308 -8.45 7.95 -2.32
C LEU A 308 -9.57 8.34 -1.37
N ASN A 309 -10.82 8.06 -1.74
CA ASN A 309 -11.93 8.16 -0.81
C ASN A 309 -11.81 7.04 0.23
N ILE A 310 -11.76 7.39 1.51
CA ILE A 310 -11.80 6.41 2.60
C ILE A 310 -13.20 6.23 3.18
N ASP A 311 -14.18 7.04 2.73
CA ASP A 311 -15.59 6.80 2.98
C ASP A 311 -16.10 5.76 1.96
N PRO A 312 -16.38 4.52 2.40
CA PRO A 312 -16.76 3.45 1.49
C PRO A 312 -18.24 3.55 1.05
N PHE A 313 -19.00 4.52 1.56
CA PHE A 313 -20.45 4.61 1.38
C PHE A 313 -20.87 5.80 0.51
N GLU A 314 -20.13 6.91 0.59
CA GLU A 314 -20.50 8.14 -0.09
C GLU A 314 -19.35 8.66 -0.95
N GLN A 315 -19.66 8.98 -2.20
CA GLN A 315 -18.76 9.77 -3.03
C GLN A 315 -18.49 11.10 -2.36
N LYS A 316 -17.21 11.46 -2.23
CA LYS A 316 -16.80 12.74 -1.66
C LYS A 316 -16.26 13.63 -2.76
N THR A 317 -16.82 14.83 -2.87
CA THR A 317 -16.21 15.88 -3.67
C THR A 317 -15.18 16.61 -2.81
N VAL A 318 -13.94 16.65 -3.29
CA VAL A 318 -12.86 17.42 -2.67
C VAL A 318 -12.32 18.47 -3.61
N GLU A 319 -11.78 19.52 -3.00
CA GLU A 319 -10.98 20.52 -3.67
C GLU A 319 -9.54 20.37 -3.22
N TYR A 320 -8.60 20.48 -4.16
CA TYR A 320 -7.18 20.27 -3.88
C TYR A 320 -6.27 21.11 -4.77
N TYR A 321 -5.07 21.37 -4.27
CA TYR A 321 -3.98 21.97 -5.03
C TYR A 321 -2.64 21.47 -4.52
N VAL A 322 -1.61 21.66 -5.35
CA VAL A 322 -0.23 21.31 -5.00
C VAL A 322 0.62 22.58 -4.98
N GLU A 323 1.31 22.75 -3.86
CA GLU A 323 2.29 23.81 -3.63
C GLU A 323 3.68 23.20 -3.64
N LEU A 324 4.62 23.85 -4.31
CA LEU A 324 6.04 23.58 -4.22
C LEU A 324 6.70 24.75 -3.50
N VAL A 325 7.40 24.48 -2.41
CA VAL A 325 8.17 25.46 -1.65
C VAL A 325 9.65 25.26 -1.94
N ASP A 326 10.32 26.29 -2.45
CA ASP A 326 11.75 26.22 -2.73
C ASP A 326 12.62 26.36 -1.46
N LYS A 327 13.92 26.16 -1.61
CA LYS A 327 14.91 26.30 -0.52
C LYS A 327 14.93 27.67 0.18
N ASN A 328 14.45 28.71 -0.48
CA ASN A 328 14.38 30.07 0.05
C ASN A 328 13.02 30.35 0.72
N GLY A 329 12.11 29.38 0.73
CA GLY A 329 10.75 29.51 1.27
C GLY A 329 9.77 30.17 0.31
N ALA A 330 10.11 30.33 -0.97
CA ALA A 330 9.17 30.86 -1.96
C ALA A 330 8.22 29.76 -2.43
N SER A 331 6.92 30.05 -2.42
CA SER A 331 5.86 29.14 -2.82
C SER A 331 5.50 29.28 -4.30
N TRP A 332 5.28 28.14 -4.94
CA TRP A 332 4.86 28.00 -6.34
C TRP A 332 3.65 27.07 -6.40
N TYR A 333 2.53 27.54 -6.94
CA TYR A 333 1.32 26.73 -7.10
C TYR A 333 1.38 25.94 -8.41
N ILE A 334 1.95 24.75 -8.33
CA ILE A 334 2.34 23.96 -9.50
C ILE A 334 1.18 23.17 -10.12
N TYR A 335 0.09 22.95 -9.37
CA TYR A 335 -1.13 22.35 -9.88
C TYR A 335 -2.35 22.81 -9.07
N GLY A 336 -3.27 23.56 -9.69
CA GLY A 336 -4.30 24.32 -8.96
C GLY A 336 -3.70 25.44 -8.11
N SER A 337 -4.53 26.15 -7.34
CA SER A 337 -4.10 27.13 -6.32
C SER A 337 -5.16 27.28 -5.23
N PRO A 338 -4.89 27.97 -4.11
CA PRO A 338 -5.92 28.26 -3.10
C PRO A 338 -7.14 29.01 -3.66
N ASP A 339 -6.91 29.93 -4.59
CA ASP A 339 -7.97 30.76 -5.21
C ASP A 339 -8.67 30.06 -6.38
N SER A 340 -8.03 29.04 -6.97
CA SER A 340 -8.57 28.26 -8.09
C SER A 340 -8.15 26.79 -7.93
N PRO A 341 -8.70 26.07 -6.94
CA PRO A 341 -8.35 24.69 -6.69
C PRO A 341 -8.90 23.78 -7.80
N ASN A 342 -8.31 22.59 -7.92
CA ASN A 342 -8.91 21.52 -8.72
C ASN A 342 -10.01 20.85 -7.91
N THR A 343 -10.99 20.27 -8.60
CA THR A 343 -12.08 19.51 -7.97
C THR A 343 -12.01 18.06 -8.43
N ALA A 344 -12.04 17.16 -7.45
CA ALA A 344 -12.06 15.72 -7.65
C ALA A 344 -13.34 15.15 -7.05
N ASN A 345 -13.97 14.22 -7.76
CA ASN A 345 -15.13 13.49 -7.27
C ASN A 345 -14.69 12.07 -6.93
N LEU A 346 -14.27 11.87 -5.69
CA LEU A 346 -13.60 10.65 -5.27
C LEU A 346 -14.62 9.56 -5.00
N ASP A 347 -14.56 8.55 -5.86
CA ASP A 347 -15.37 7.36 -5.72
C ASP A 347 -14.90 6.54 -4.51
N PRO A 348 -15.81 5.92 -3.72
CA PRO A 348 -15.48 5.02 -2.62
C PRO A 348 -14.53 3.85 -2.97
N ILE A 349 -14.35 3.54 -4.25
CA ILE A 349 -13.68 2.34 -4.74
C ILE A 349 -12.46 2.68 -5.59
N ASP A 350 -12.57 3.69 -6.46
CA ASP A 350 -11.50 4.03 -7.40
C ASP A 350 -10.66 5.22 -6.92
N PRO A 351 -9.32 5.05 -6.73
CA PRO A 351 -8.44 6.18 -6.49
C PRO A 351 -8.37 7.08 -7.73
N GLU A 352 -8.42 8.39 -7.51
CA GLU A 352 -8.06 9.36 -8.55
C GLU A 352 -6.54 9.49 -8.60
N ILE A 353 -5.92 8.92 -9.65
CA ILE A 353 -4.48 8.96 -9.88
C ILE A 353 -4.18 9.91 -11.03
N LEU A 354 -3.31 10.89 -10.80
CA LEU A 354 -2.99 11.95 -11.74
C LEU A 354 -1.50 12.24 -11.77
N THR A 355 -0.95 12.47 -12.96
CA THR A 355 0.44 12.90 -13.17
C THR A 355 0.45 14.30 -13.81
N PRO A 356 0.19 15.36 -13.02
CA PRO A 356 0.04 16.70 -13.57
C PRO A 356 1.33 17.25 -14.16
N THR A 357 1.17 18.07 -15.21
CA THR A 357 2.23 18.94 -15.71
C THR A 357 2.39 20.14 -14.76
N ILE A 358 3.62 20.35 -14.28
CA ILE A 358 4.01 21.42 -13.35
C ILE A 358 3.86 22.78 -14.06
N LYS A 359 2.99 23.64 -13.52
CA LYS A 359 2.85 25.03 -13.98
C LYS A 359 4.05 25.86 -13.54
N ASP A 360 4.38 26.86 -14.36
CA ASP A 360 5.50 27.80 -14.10
C ASP A 360 6.84 27.11 -13.83
N TRP A 361 7.00 25.87 -14.31
CA TRP A 361 8.17 25.02 -14.13
C TRP A 361 9.49 25.73 -14.49
N ASP A 362 9.44 26.65 -15.45
CA ASP A 362 10.59 27.39 -15.98
C ASP A 362 11.04 28.56 -15.07
N LYS A 363 10.25 28.90 -14.06
CA LYS A 363 10.51 29.96 -13.08
C LYS A 363 10.98 29.42 -11.73
N ILE A 364 10.69 28.15 -11.44
CA ILE A 364 11.06 27.50 -10.19
C ILE A 364 12.59 27.31 -10.16
N PRO A 365 13.29 27.75 -9.10
CA PRO A 365 14.73 27.56 -8.99
C PRO A 365 15.13 26.08 -8.92
N VAL A 366 16.26 25.74 -9.52
CA VAL A 366 16.88 24.41 -9.34
C VAL A 366 17.40 24.28 -7.92
N GLY A 367 17.14 23.12 -7.31
CA GLY A 367 17.57 22.82 -5.94
C GLY A 367 16.57 21.98 -5.15
N PRO A 368 16.79 21.85 -3.83
CA PRO A 368 15.86 21.16 -2.95
C PRO A 368 14.55 21.93 -2.83
N VAL A 369 13.46 21.18 -2.89
CA VAL A 369 12.08 21.68 -2.83
C VAL A 369 11.24 20.78 -1.93
N THR A 370 10.22 21.35 -1.30
CA THR A 370 9.19 20.59 -0.58
C THR A 370 7.88 20.73 -1.32
N VAL A 371 7.33 19.61 -1.80
CA VAL A 371 6.03 19.57 -2.47
C VAL A 371 4.97 19.17 -1.44
N LYS A 372 3.88 19.92 -1.38
CA LYS A 372 2.77 19.74 -0.44
C LYS A 372 1.45 19.59 -1.20
N LEU A 373 0.67 18.59 -0.81
CA LEU A 373 -0.69 18.38 -1.29
C LEU A 373 -1.68 18.92 -0.27
N TYR A 374 -2.43 19.94 -0.67
CA TYR A 374 -3.49 20.54 0.11
C TYR A 374 -4.84 20.02 -0.36
N VAL A 375 -5.68 19.59 0.57
CA VAL A 375 -7.03 19.08 0.28
C VAL A 375 -8.01 19.62 1.31
N ARG A 376 -9.23 19.90 0.85
CA ARG A 376 -10.42 20.16 1.67
C ARG A 376 -11.64 19.49 1.08
N PHE A 377 -12.66 19.24 1.90
CA PHE A 377 -13.96 18.82 1.40
C PHE A 377 -14.72 19.98 0.78
N SER A 378 -15.54 19.68 -0.23
CA SER A 378 -16.44 20.68 -0.81
C SER A 378 -17.35 21.25 0.29
N GLY A 379 -17.25 22.57 0.52
CA GLY A 379 -17.96 23.27 1.58
C GLY A 379 -17.14 23.60 2.83
N GLU A 380 -15.92 23.06 2.98
CA GLU A 380 -14.98 23.50 4.01
C GLU A 380 -14.28 24.81 3.62
N THR A 381 -13.95 25.64 4.61
CA THR A 381 -13.27 26.92 4.38
C THR A 381 -11.78 26.75 4.17
N ASP A 382 -11.14 25.88 4.95
CA ASP A 382 -9.69 25.83 5.07
C ASP A 382 -9.10 24.57 4.44
N PHE A 383 -7.98 24.74 3.73
CA PHE A 383 -7.21 23.63 3.22
C PHE A 383 -6.30 23.04 4.31
N SER A 384 -6.18 21.71 4.31
CA SER A 384 -5.23 20.98 5.16
C SER A 384 -4.18 20.29 4.30
N VAL A 385 -2.94 20.28 4.77
CA VAL A 385 -1.87 19.49 4.13
C VAL A 385 -2.14 18.01 4.41
N LYS A 386 -2.46 17.23 3.38
CA LYS A 386 -2.66 15.78 3.51
C LYS A 386 -1.37 14.99 3.34
N ASN A 387 -0.47 15.50 2.50
CA ASN A 387 0.82 14.87 2.24
C ASN A 387 1.89 15.91 1.91
N GLN A 388 3.15 15.57 2.18
CA GLN A 388 4.31 16.37 1.77
C GLN A 388 5.52 15.49 1.51
N ILE A 389 6.30 15.84 0.49
CA ILE A 389 7.54 15.15 0.12
C ILE A 389 8.65 16.17 -0.14
N THR A 390 9.87 15.85 0.28
CA THR A 390 11.06 16.63 -0.08
C THR A 390 11.74 15.98 -1.26
N ALA A 391 12.06 16.79 -2.26
CA ALA A 391 12.65 16.36 -3.51
C ALA A 391 13.70 17.36 -4.00
N TYR A 392 14.47 16.99 -5.02
CA TYR A 392 15.37 17.90 -5.71
C TYR A 392 14.81 18.18 -7.12
N TYR A 393 14.68 19.45 -7.49
CA TYR A 393 14.03 19.89 -8.72
C TYR A 393 15.05 20.29 -9.78
N ILE A 394 15.11 19.54 -10.90
CA ILE A 394 16.02 19.80 -12.04
C ILE A 394 15.26 19.53 -13.36
N PRO A 395 14.36 20.43 -13.79
CA PRO A 395 13.48 20.12 -14.91
C PRO A 395 14.17 20.03 -16.27
N GLY A 396 15.40 20.54 -16.40
CA GLY A 396 16.17 20.51 -17.66
C GLY A 396 17.08 19.29 -17.83
N ASP A 397 17.26 18.48 -16.79
CA ASP A 397 18.12 17.30 -16.83
C ASP A 397 17.30 16.10 -17.34
N VAL A 398 17.35 15.87 -18.65
CA VAL A 398 16.57 14.83 -19.33
C VAL A 398 17.28 13.48 -19.29
N ASN A 399 18.55 13.48 -18.87
CA ASN A 399 19.40 12.31 -18.83
C ASN A 399 19.59 11.74 -17.41
N CYS A 400 19.19 12.51 -16.40
CA CYS A 400 19.25 12.24 -14.97
C CYS A 400 20.67 12.14 -14.41
N ASP A 401 21.63 12.94 -14.90
CA ASP A 401 23.02 13.00 -14.39
C ASP A 401 23.29 14.17 -13.44
N GLU A 402 22.24 14.85 -13.01
CA GLU A 402 22.23 15.98 -12.09
C GLU A 402 22.83 17.27 -12.67
N LYS A 403 23.06 17.30 -13.99
CA LYS A 403 23.55 18.47 -14.70
C LYS A 403 22.65 18.74 -15.88
N VAL A 404 22.49 20.02 -16.20
CA VAL A 404 21.86 20.41 -17.47
C VAL A 404 22.96 20.88 -18.40
N ASP A 405 23.40 20.01 -19.30
CA ASP A 405 24.52 20.27 -20.19
C ASP A 405 24.23 19.95 -21.68
N MET A 406 25.30 19.83 -22.47
CA MET A 406 25.17 19.62 -23.91
C MET A 406 24.61 18.23 -24.25
N ILE A 407 24.74 17.26 -23.35
CA ILE A 407 24.17 15.93 -23.48
C ILE A 407 22.64 16.01 -23.42
N ASP A 408 22.09 16.82 -22.52
CA ASP A 408 20.63 17.02 -22.41
C ASP A 408 20.06 17.67 -23.67
N LEU A 409 20.70 18.74 -24.13
CA LEU A 409 20.33 19.41 -25.38
C LEU A 409 20.43 18.46 -26.58
N TRP A 410 21.51 17.66 -26.63
CA TRP A 410 21.70 16.69 -27.70
C TRP A 410 20.63 15.60 -27.68
N ARG A 411 20.20 15.12 -26.50
CA ARG A 411 19.13 14.13 -26.39
C ARG A 411 17.81 14.67 -26.91
N VAL A 412 17.44 15.89 -26.53
CA VAL A 412 16.21 16.52 -27.06
C VAL A 412 16.33 16.75 -28.57
N ALA A 413 17.47 17.23 -29.06
CA ALA A 413 17.69 17.43 -30.48
C ALA A 413 17.66 16.12 -31.29
N LYS A 414 18.10 15.00 -30.70
CA LYS A 414 18.08 13.67 -31.32
C LYS A 414 16.66 13.17 -31.55
N ASP A 415 15.77 13.44 -30.62
CA ASP A 415 14.36 13.02 -30.70
C ASP A 415 13.47 14.08 -31.36
N PHE A 416 14.04 15.18 -31.86
CA PHE A 416 13.30 16.28 -32.47
C PHE A 416 12.43 15.82 -33.64
N GLY A 417 11.15 16.21 -33.61
CA GLY A 417 10.14 15.84 -34.60
C GLY A 417 9.40 14.53 -34.29
N VAL A 418 9.72 13.85 -33.18
CA VAL A 418 8.91 12.75 -32.66
C VAL A 418 7.54 13.30 -32.21
N THR A 419 6.46 12.61 -32.56
CA THR A 419 5.07 13.01 -32.24
C THR A 419 4.21 11.78 -31.93
N GLY A 420 3.13 11.98 -31.17
CA GLY A 420 2.17 10.90 -30.87
C GLY A 420 2.70 9.92 -29.84
N VAL A 421 3.65 10.37 -29.03
CA VAL A 421 4.14 9.62 -27.87
C VAL A 421 3.21 9.93 -26.70
N ASP A 422 2.96 8.92 -25.87
CA ASP A 422 2.27 9.16 -24.60
C ASP A 422 3.11 10.14 -23.75
N PRO A 423 2.52 11.27 -23.33
CA PRO A 423 3.27 12.30 -22.61
C PRO A 423 3.92 11.77 -21.32
N GLY A 424 5.24 11.98 -21.18
CA GLY A 424 6.04 11.52 -20.04
C GLY A 424 6.73 10.16 -20.21
N VAL A 425 6.46 9.42 -21.29
CA VAL A 425 7.22 8.19 -21.63
C VAL A 425 8.61 8.54 -22.17
N LEU A 426 8.71 9.64 -22.91
CA LEU A 426 9.94 10.10 -23.52
C LEU A 426 10.45 11.32 -22.75
N THR A 427 11.60 11.19 -22.09
CA THR A 427 12.15 12.25 -21.23
C THR A 427 12.57 13.50 -22.00
N THR A 428 12.66 13.41 -23.33
CA THR A 428 12.98 14.53 -24.23
C THR A 428 11.76 15.34 -24.66
N ASP A 429 10.54 14.85 -24.42
CA ASP A 429 9.29 15.64 -24.43
C ASP A 429 9.16 16.28 -23.04
N VAL A 430 9.92 17.36 -22.83
CA VAL A 430 10.12 17.99 -21.54
C VAL A 430 8.83 18.66 -21.07
N ASN A 431 8.08 19.29 -21.98
CA ASN A 431 6.82 19.96 -21.67
C ASN A 431 5.60 19.00 -21.63
N CYS A 432 5.80 17.74 -22.04
CA CYS A 432 4.80 16.67 -22.07
C CYS A 432 3.57 17.03 -22.91
N ASP A 433 3.78 17.62 -24.09
CA ASP A 433 2.71 17.93 -25.04
C ASP A 433 2.50 16.84 -26.11
N GLY A 434 3.27 15.75 -26.03
CA GLY A 434 3.21 14.61 -26.94
C GLY A 434 4.03 14.81 -28.22
N LYS A 435 4.86 15.86 -28.27
CA LYS A 435 5.79 16.16 -29.36
C LYS A 435 7.13 16.58 -28.77
N VAL A 436 8.19 16.26 -29.49
CA VAL A 436 9.52 16.81 -29.19
C VAL A 436 9.81 17.88 -30.24
N ASP A 437 9.75 19.14 -29.84
CA ASP A 437 9.95 20.26 -30.74
C ASP A 437 10.89 21.35 -30.18
N MET A 438 10.82 22.54 -30.78
CA MET A 438 11.71 23.64 -30.40
C MET A 438 11.42 24.14 -28.99
N ILE A 439 10.21 23.92 -28.46
CA ILE A 439 9.83 24.28 -27.10
C ILE A 439 10.60 23.41 -26.11
N ASP A 440 10.72 22.10 -26.33
CA ASP A 440 11.50 21.21 -25.45
C ASP A 440 12.98 21.56 -25.47
N LEU A 441 13.51 21.80 -26.67
CA LEU A 441 14.92 22.15 -26.83
C LEU A 441 15.23 23.49 -26.15
N TRP A 442 14.35 24.48 -26.32
CA TRP A 442 14.43 25.76 -25.63
C TRP A 442 14.30 25.62 -24.11
N SER A 443 13.45 24.70 -23.65
CA SER A 443 13.19 24.42 -22.23
C SER A 443 14.43 23.90 -21.50
N VAL A 444 15.16 22.98 -22.13
CA VAL A 444 16.46 22.51 -21.64
C VAL A 444 17.51 23.62 -21.76
N ALA A 445 17.56 24.34 -22.89
CA ALA A 445 18.54 25.39 -23.12
C ALA A 445 18.48 26.52 -22.08
N LYS A 446 17.27 26.89 -21.63
CA LYS A 446 17.07 27.90 -20.58
C LYS A 446 17.68 27.51 -19.23
N GLN A 447 17.91 26.22 -19.02
CA GLN A 447 18.47 25.66 -17.80
C GLN A 447 19.93 25.25 -17.93
N PHE A 448 20.52 25.45 -19.11
CA PHE A 448 21.90 25.07 -19.38
C PHE A 448 22.87 25.65 -18.34
N GLY A 449 23.72 24.79 -17.80
CA GLY A 449 24.70 25.12 -16.77
C GLY A 449 24.19 25.09 -15.33
N LYS A 450 22.91 24.73 -15.08
CA LYS A 450 22.39 24.49 -13.73
C LYS A 450 22.82 23.09 -13.22
N GLN A 451 23.04 23.00 -11.90
CA GLN A 451 23.45 21.81 -11.12
C GLN A 451 22.82 21.91 -9.73
#